data_AF-A0A1A9S733-F1
#
_entry.id   AF-A0A1A9S733-F1
#
_cell.length_a   1.000
_cell.length_b   1.000
_cell.length_c   1.000
_cell.angle_alpha   90.00
_cell.angle_beta   90.00
_cell.angle_gamma   90.00
#
_symmetry.space_group_name_H-M   'P 1'
#
loop_
_entity.id
_entity.type
_entity.pdbx_description
1 polymer ?
#
loop_
_entity_poly.entity_id
_entity_poly.type
_entity_poly.pdbx_seq_one_letter_code
_entity_poly.pdbx_strand_id
1 'polypeptide(L)'
;MTPERIEQERLAFEERMAELYPTNPQTERVGEEYSRLGTQYKWEGWQARAAQSEWISVEDRLPEAGENILIILGKGRCVRCSIYEPELEEFERLDVTHWQPFRPPAADPAA
;
A
#
# COMPACT_ATOMS: atom_id res chain seq x y z
N MET A 1 -2.52 -4.37 6.17
CA MET A 1 -1.51 -4.87 5.21
C MET A 1 -1.27 -6.32 5.58
N THR A 2 -0.97 -7.21 4.64
CA THR A 2 -0.57 -8.58 5.00
C THR A 2 0.80 -8.57 5.67
N PRO A 3 1.18 -9.59 6.45
CA PRO A 3 2.51 -9.66 7.09
C PRO A 3 3.66 -9.51 6.09
N GLU A 4 3.53 -10.10 4.90
CA GLU A 4 4.52 -10.07 3.82
C GLU A 4 4.70 -8.64 3.30
N ARG A 5 3.60 -7.90 3.12
CA ARG A 5 3.67 -6.49 2.71
C ARG A 5 4.24 -5.60 3.81
N ILE A 6 3.95 -5.87 5.08
CA ILE A 6 4.56 -5.13 6.20
C ILE A 6 6.08 -5.33 6.18
N GLU A 7 6.56 -6.54 5.92
CA GLU A 7 7.99 -6.87 5.83
C GLU A 7 8.66 -6.21 4.61
N GLN A 8 8.00 -6.17 3.45
CA GLN A 8 8.48 -5.44 2.26
C GLN A 8 8.61 -3.93 2.53
N GLU A 9 7.57 -3.31 3.10
CA GLU A 9 7.60 -1.89 3.47
C GLU A 9 8.67 -1.60 4.54
N ARG A 10 8.92 -2.55 5.46
CA ARG A 10 9.96 -2.45 6.49
C ARG A 10 11.35 -2.43 5.86
N LEU A 11 11.63 -3.30 4.90
CA LEU A 11 12.90 -3.32 4.17
C LEU A 11 13.14 -2.01 3.42
N ALA A 12 12.15 -1.51 2.68
CA ALA A 12 12.23 -0.23 1.95
C ALA A 12 12.42 0.97 2.91
N PHE A 13 11.76 0.95 4.08
CA PHE A 13 11.97 1.94 5.13
C PHE A 13 13.39 1.90 5.70
N GLU A 14 13.92 0.70 5.99
CA GLU A 14 15.25 0.52 6.56
C GLU A 14 16.37 0.93 5.59
N GLU A 15 16.23 0.59 4.31
CA GLU A 15 17.14 1.03 3.24
C GLU A 15 17.19 2.57 3.16
N ARG A 16 16.03 3.23 3.06
CA ARG A 16 15.95 4.70 3.06
C ARG A 16 16.51 5.32 4.35
N MET A 17 16.32 4.68 5.50
CA MET A 17 16.91 5.15 6.76
C MET A 17 18.44 4.98 6.78
N ALA A 18 19.00 3.98 6.11
CA ALA A 18 20.46 3.85 5.92
C ALA A 18 21.01 4.93 4.97
N GLU A 19 20.32 5.25 3.88
CA GLU A 19 20.68 6.35 2.98
C GLU A 19 20.68 7.72 3.68
N LEU A 20 19.67 7.98 4.52
CA LEU A 20 19.52 9.24 5.26
C LEU A 20 20.51 9.38 6.42
N TYR A 21 20.99 8.27 6.99
CA TYR A 21 21.86 8.26 8.18
C TYR A 21 23.06 7.31 8.04
N PRO A 22 23.91 7.47 7.01
CA PRO A 22 24.93 6.49 6.62
C PRO A 22 26.03 6.26 7.68
N THR A 23 26.20 7.21 8.61
CA THR A 23 27.19 7.14 9.70
C THR A 23 26.56 6.99 11.09
N ASN A 24 25.23 6.89 11.19
CA ASN A 24 24.50 6.76 12.45
C ASN A 24 23.28 5.86 12.27
N PRO A 25 23.45 4.52 12.32
CA PRO A 25 22.36 3.56 12.16
C PRO A 25 21.19 3.87 13.10
N GLN A 26 19.98 3.97 12.54
CA GLN A 26 18.75 4.37 13.27
C GLN A 26 17.79 3.20 13.51
N THR A 27 18.01 2.06 12.85
CA THR A 27 17.05 0.98 12.60
C THR A 27 17.25 -0.26 13.48
N GLU A 28 18.00 -0.12 14.58
CA GLU A 28 18.08 -1.15 15.61
C GLU A 28 16.70 -1.44 16.20
N ARG A 29 16.41 -2.73 16.50
CA ARG A 29 15.09 -3.22 16.91
C ARG A 29 15.12 -3.88 18.28
N VAL A 30 14.01 -3.79 19.00
CA VAL A 30 13.77 -4.50 20.27
C VAL A 30 12.46 -5.26 20.12
N GLY A 31 12.55 -6.56 19.82
CA GLY A 31 11.39 -7.33 19.39
C GLY A 31 10.87 -6.84 18.04
N GLU A 32 9.58 -6.49 17.98
CA GLU A 32 8.94 -6.03 16.75
C GLU A 32 9.19 -4.54 16.45
N GLU A 33 9.45 -3.72 17.47
CA GLU A 33 9.59 -2.25 17.40
C GLU A 33 11.03 -1.77 17.16
N TYR A 34 11.19 -0.51 16.74
CA TYR A 34 12.50 0.15 16.67
C TYR A 34 12.94 0.69 18.05
N SER A 35 14.20 0.44 18.41
CA SER A 35 14.79 0.86 19.71
C SER A 35 14.76 2.36 19.95
N ARG A 36 14.76 3.15 18.86
CA ARG A 36 14.71 4.61 18.88
C ARG A 36 13.29 5.09 18.61
N LEU A 37 12.69 5.76 19.60
CA LEU A 37 11.34 6.36 19.49
C LEU A 37 11.17 7.25 18.24
N GLY A 38 12.20 8.03 17.88
CA GLY A 38 12.20 8.85 16.67
C GLY A 38 12.28 8.08 15.34
N THR A 39 12.71 6.82 15.36
CA THR A 39 12.60 5.89 14.23
C THR A 39 11.22 5.23 14.21
N GLN A 40 10.73 4.80 15.39
CA GLN A 40 9.42 4.19 15.55
C GLN A 40 8.28 5.09 15.02
N TYR A 41 8.26 6.38 15.37
CA TYR A 41 7.26 7.32 14.82
C TYR A 41 7.39 7.55 13.29
N LYS A 42 8.61 7.48 12.73
CA LYS A 42 8.79 7.54 11.27
C LYS A 42 8.28 6.28 10.59
N TRP A 43 8.44 5.13 11.22
CA TRP A 43 7.92 3.85 10.75
C TRP A 43 6.39 3.83 10.79
N GLU A 44 5.76 4.29 11.87
CA GLU A 44 4.30 4.43 11.96
C GLU A 44 3.76 5.38 10.86
N GLY A 45 4.43 6.50 10.63
CA GLY A 45 4.11 7.40 9.51
C GLY A 45 4.31 6.76 8.13
N TRP A 46 5.34 5.92 7.97
CA TRP A 46 5.56 5.13 6.75
C TRP A 46 4.46 4.11 6.54
N GLN A 47 4.08 3.35 7.57
CA GLN A 47 3.00 2.38 7.53
C GLN A 47 1.66 3.07 7.23
N ALA A 48 1.40 4.27 7.77
CA ALA A 48 0.23 5.06 7.44
C ALA A 48 0.23 5.47 5.96
N ARG A 49 1.37 5.91 5.41
CA ARG A 49 1.55 6.21 3.97
C ARG A 49 1.33 4.96 3.10
N ALA A 50 1.95 3.83 3.44
CA ALA A 50 1.81 2.56 2.74
C ALA A 50 0.39 1.96 2.83
N ALA A 51 -0.31 2.25 3.93
CA ALA A 51 -1.71 1.89 4.11
C ALA A 51 -2.66 2.83 3.35
N GLN A 52 -2.31 4.09 3.12
CA GLN A 52 -2.99 4.89 2.11
C GLN A 52 -2.71 4.26 0.75
N SER A 53 -3.76 3.70 0.14
CA SER A 53 -3.62 2.78 -0.98
C SER A 53 -2.84 3.42 -2.13
N GLU A 54 -1.63 2.93 -2.43
CA GLU A 54 -0.95 3.24 -3.69
C GLU A 54 -1.68 2.57 -4.86
N TRP A 55 -1.47 3.10 -6.07
CA TRP A 55 -1.96 2.50 -7.30
C TRP A 55 -1.08 1.28 -7.64
N ILE A 56 -1.70 0.10 -7.68
CA ILE A 56 -1.07 -1.20 -7.95
C ILE A 56 -1.19 -1.46 -9.45
N SER A 57 -0.08 -1.79 -10.13
CA SER A 57 -0.13 -2.22 -11.54
C SER A 57 -0.87 -3.55 -11.67
N VAL A 58 -1.68 -3.70 -12.72
CA VAL A 58 -2.31 -5.00 -13.04
C VAL A 58 -1.28 -6.07 -13.42
N GLU A 59 -0.10 -5.64 -13.90
CA GLU A 59 1.04 -6.51 -14.21
C GLU A 59 1.73 -7.03 -12.93
N ASP A 60 1.78 -6.23 -11.86
CA ASP A 60 2.39 -6.61 -10.58
C ASP A 60 1.49 -7.57 -9.80
N ARG A 61 0.20 -7.23 -9.71
CA ARG A 61 -0.79 -7.98 -8.93
C ARG A 61 -2.22 -7.63 -9.36
N LEU A 62 -3.01 -8.64 -9.72
CA LEU A 62 -4.46 -8.49 -9.88
C LEU A 62 -5.17 -8.37 -8.51
N PRO A 63 -6.33 -7.69 -8.45
CA PRO A 63 -7.17 -7.66 -7.24
C PRO A 63 -7.74 -9.03 -6.90
N GLU A 64 -8.13 -9.24 -5.65
CA GLU A 64 -8.74 -10.49 -5.21
C GLU A 64 -10.24 -10.53 -5.51
N ALA A 65 -10.78 -11.73 -5.76
CA ALA A 65 -12.21 -11.93 -5.96
C ALA A 65 -13.00 -11.49 -4.71
N GLY A 66 -13.98 -10.61 -4.90
CA GLY A 66 -14.75 -9.96 -3.83
C GLY A 66 -14.21 -8.60 -3.38
N GLU A 67 -13.03 -8.15 -3.83
CA GLU A 67 -12.52 -6.83 -3.48
C GLU A 67 -13.31 -5.70 -4.16
N ASN A 68 -13.45 -4.60 -3.42
CA ASN A 68 -13.86 -3.32 -4.00
C ASN A 68 -12.61 -2.50 -4.33
N ILE A 69 -12.53 -2.02 -5.55
CA ILE A 69 -11.38 -1.29 -6.08
C ILE A 69 -11.81 0.03 -6.72
N LEU A 70 -10.84 0.94 -6.86
CA LEU A 70 -10.90 2.07 -7.76
C LEU A 70 -10.01 1.76 -8.97
N ILE A 71 -10.52 2.07 -10.16
CA ILE A 71 -9.79 1.98 -11.43
C ILE A 71 -9.94 3.29 -12.19
N ILE A 72 -8.94 3.66 -12.99
CA ILE A 72 -9.06 4.71 -13.99
C ILE A 72 -9.32 4.05 -15.33
N LEU A 73 -10.50 4.28 -15.89
CA LEU A 73 -10.83 3.90 -17.26
C LEU A 73 -10.25 4.91 -18.25
N GLY A 74 -10.03 4.45 -19.49
CA GLY A 74 -9.67 5.31 -20.63
C GLY A 74 -10.51 6.60 -20.68
N LYS A 75 -9.84 7.72 -20.97
CA LYS A 75 -10.35 9.12 -20.86
C LYS A 75 -10.40 9.68 -19.42
N GLY A 76 -9.69 9.08 -18.47
CA GLY A 76 -9.43 9.69 -17.15
C GLY A 76 -10.60 9.62 -16.17
N ARG A 77 -11.48 8.63 -16.32
CA ARG A 77 -12.64 8.45 -15.43
C ARG A 77 -12.29 7.46 -14.32
N CYS A 78 -12.19 7.95 -13.09
CA CYS A 78 -12.12 7.08 -11.91
C CYS A 78 -13.51 6.49 -11.61
N VAL A 79 -13.59 5.16 -11.41
CA VAL A 79 -14.81 4.45 -11.02
C VAL A 79 -14.53 3.45 -9.90
N ARG A 80 -15.53 3.19 -9.06
CA ARG A 80 -15.50 2.10 -8.07
C ARG A 80 -16.10 0.84 -8.67
N CYS A 81 -15.36 -0.26 -8.65
CA CYS A 81 -15.77 -1.57 -9.15
C CYS A 81 -15.70 -2.62 -8.03
N SER A 82 -16.56 -3.62 -8.09
CA SER A 82 -16.45 -4.86 -7.31
C SER A 82 -15.98 -5.94 -8.26
N ILE A 83 -14.87 -6.61 -7.95
CA ILE A 83 -14.33 -7.66 -8.80
C ILE A 83 -14.88 -9.02 -8.35
N TYR A 84 -15.31 -9.83 -9.30
CA TYR A 84 -15.82 -11.18 -9.04
C TYR A 84 -14.84 -12.24 -9.53
N GLU A 85 -14.32 -12.06 -10.76
CA GLU A 85 -13.33 -12.91 -11.39
C GLU A 85 -12.20 -12.00 -11.92
N PRO A 86 -11.02 -11.97 -11.28
CA PRO A 86 -9.90 -11.11 -11.69
C PRO A 86 -9.06 -11.77 -12.80
N GLU A 87 -9.23 -11.30 -14.04
CA GLU A 87 -8.47 -11.77 -15.21
C GLU A 87 -7.76 -10.61 -15.91
N LEU A 88 -6.45 -10.73 -16.17
CA LEU A 88 -5.64 -9.65 -16.76
C LEU A 88 -6.20 -9.15 -18.10
N GLU A 89 -6.69 -10.06 -18.94
CA GLU A 89 -7.28 -9.76 -20.25
C GLU A 89 -8.50 -8.81 -20.14
N GLU A 90 -9.29 -8.90 -19.07
CA GLU A 90 -10.41 -7.98 -18.83
C GLU A 90 -9.94 -6.57 -18.40
N PHE A 91 -8.82 -6.46 -17.68
CA PHE A 91 -8.22 -5.16 -17.35
C PHE A 91 -7.59 -4.51 -18.59
N GLU A 92 -6.88 -5.28 -19.41
CA GLU A 92 -6.34 -4.83 -20.70
C GLU A 92 -7.46 -4.35 -21.64
N ARG A 93 -8.56 -5.11 -21.75
CA ARG A 93 -9.74 -4.76 -22.57
C ARG A 93 -10.42 -3.44 -22.14
N LEU A 94 -10.16 -2.97 -20.93
CA LEU A 94 -10.72 -1.73 -20.35
C LEU A 94 -9.71 -0.56 -20.30
N ASP A 95 -8.51 -0.74 -20.88
CA ASP A 95 -7.36 0.18 -20.77
C ASP A 95 -6.94 0.46 -19.30
N VAL A 96 -7.15 -0.48 -18.39
CA VAL A 96 -6.84 -0.31 -16.96
C VAL A 96 -5.43 -0.81 -16.66
N THR A 97 -4.49 0.12 -16.52
CA THR A 97 -3.10 -0.20 -16.15
C THR A 97 -2.89 -0.34 -14.64
N HIS A 98 -3.68 0.37 -13.84
CA HIS A 98 -3.54 0.38 -12.38
C HIS A 98 -4.88 0.40 -11.67
N TRP A 99 -4.89 -0.17 -10.47
CA TRP A 99 -6.03 -0.21 -9.56
C TRP A 99 -5.62 0.13 -8.12
N GLN A 100 -6.59 0.53 -7.29
CA GLN A 100 -6.36 0.94 -5.91
C GLN A 100 -7.42 0.28 -5.01
N PRO A 101 -7.08 -0.42 -3.91
CA PRO A 101 -8.07 -0.94 -2.97
C PRO A 101 -8.99 0.17 -2.44
N PHE A 102 -10.31 0.05 -2.67
CA PHE A 102 -11.30 1.01 -2.19
C PHE A 102 -11.55 0.76 -0.70
N ARG A 103 -10.89 1.55 0.14
CA ARG A 103 -11.24 1.64 1.56
C ARG A 103 -12.03 2.93 1.80
N PRO A 104 -13.33 2.85 2.17
CA PRO A 104 -14.02 4.03 2.66
C PRO A 104 -13.28 4.54 3.92
N PRO A 105 -13.32 5.85 4.21
CA PRO A 105 -12.92 6.32 5.53
C PRO A 105 -13.74 5.55 6.58
N ALA A 106 -13.11 5.16 7.69
CA ALA A 106 -13.83 4.53 8.78
C ALA A 106 -15.00 5.45 9.16
N ALA A 107 -16.21 4.88 9.21
CA ALA A 107 -17.38 5.64 9.63
C ALA A 107 -17.10 6.20 11.03
N ASP A 108 -17.25 7.51 11.19
CA ASP A 108 -17.07 8.17 12.48
C ASP A 108 -18.05 7.53 13.48
N PRO A 109 -17.58 6.92 14.59
CA PRO A 109 -18.45 6.22 15.53
C PRO A 109 -19.37 7.13 16.36
N ALA A 110 -19.54 8.40 15.96
CA ALA A 110 -20.27 9.45 16.67
C ALA A 110 -21.35 10.15 15.82
N ALA A 111 -22.09 9.38 15.01
CA ALA A 111 -23.29 9.83 14.26
C ALA A 111 -24.59 9.27 14.84
#